data_AF-A0A1F8XIV9-F1
#
_entry.id   AF-A0A1F8XIV9-F1
#
_cell.length_a   1.000
_cell.length_b   1.000
_cell.length_c   1.000
_cell.angle_alpha   90.00
_cell.angle_beta   90.00
_cell.angle_gamma   90.00
#
_symmetry.space_group_name_H-M   'P 1'
#
loop_
_entity.id
_entity.type
_entity.pdbx_description
1 polymer ?
#
loop_
_entity_poly.entity_id
_entity_poly.type
_entity_poly.pdbx_seq_one_letter_code
_entity_poly.pdbx_strand_id
1 'polypeptide(L)'
;MQTESKAITNGTTRRWLKWLIVTLVLAVIAFVASPNGPLGTFWRPSAEVPAPAGVQLPLLILLNIAEVITFGLGVSFLIFGYPLVRSTLPASKGLTFAVYLSIGWLLANWWPHDSLHVANGLELNGLIAIEYVFHITLMIAGVILAYFFMALLRQQAMQSR
;
A
#
# COMPACT_ATOMS: atom_id res chain seq x y z
N MET A 1 -24.17 27.27 15.07
CA MET A 1 -22.74 27.48 14.72
C MET A 1 -21.73 26.67 15.57
N GLN A 2 -21.58 26.86 16.89
CA GLN A 2 -20.59 26.09 17.69
C GLN A 2 -20.90 24.58 17.82
N THR A 3 -22.18 24.21 17.91
CA THR A 3 -22.65 22.83 18.04
C THR A 3 -22.47 22.02 16.75
N GLU A 4 -22.76 22.62 15.60
CA GLU A 4 -22.56 22.01 14.28
C GLU A 4 -21.08 21.83 13.95
N SER A 5 -20.24 22.81 14.27
CA SER A 5 -18.79 22.73 14.08
C SER A 5 -18.18 21.55 14.86
N LYS A 6 -18.57 21.37 16.14
CA LYS A 6 -18.14 20.22 16.97
C LYS A 6 -18.60 18.87 16.41
N ALA A 7 -19.83 18.79 15.87
CA ALA A 7 -20.37 17.56 15.31
C ALA A 7 -19.61 17.12 14.03
N ILE A 8 -19.26 18.07 13.16
CA ILE A 8 -18.50 17.82 11.92
C ILE A 8 -17.07 17.35 12.23
N THR A 9 -16.40 17.98 13.21
CA THR A 9 -15.07 17.54 13.65
C THR A 9 -15.11 16.14 14.24
N ASN A 10 -16.08 15.84 15.10
CA ASN A 10 -16.22 14.51 15.72
C ASN A 10 -16.47 13.40 14.68
N GLY A 11 -17.30 13.67 13.66
CA GLY A 11 -17.57 12.72 12.57
C GLY A 11 -16.38 12.46 11.65
N THR A 12 -15.48 13.45 11.49
CA THR A 12 -14.26 13.32 10.69
C THR A 12 -13.18 12.57 11.48
N THR A 13 -12.97 12.93 12.75
CA THR A 13 -12.05 12.23 13.66
C THR A 13 -12.40 10.76 13.79
N ARG A 14 -13.69 10.42 13.94
CA ARG A 14 -14.14 9.03 14.03
C ARG A 14 -13.90 8.23 12.74
N ARG A 15 -13.91 8.89 11.57
CA ARG A 15 -13.58 8.24 10.30
C ARG A 15 -12.08 7.93 10.22
N TRP A 16 -11.22 8.90 10.48
CA TRP A 16 -9.76 8.68 10.47
C TRP A 16 -9.30 7.68 11.53
N LEU A 17 -9.96 7.64 12.68
CA LEU A 17 -9.69 6.64 13.71
C LEU A 17 -9.94 5.21 13.20
N LYS A 18 -11.01 4.98 12.43
CA LYS A 18 -11.27 3.66 11.81
C LYS A 18 -10.14 3.26 10.84
N TRP A 19 -9.69 4.21 10.03
CA TRP A 19 -8.61 3.99 9.08
C TRP A 19 -7.31 3.62 9.80
N LEU A 20 -7.00 4.34 10.87
CA LEU A 20 -5.82 4.10 11.70
C LEU A 20 -5.89 2.74 12.40
N ILE A 21 -7.04 2.41 13.01
CA ILE A 21 -7.23 1.11 13.69
C ILE A 21 -7.02 -0.04 12.71
N VAL A 22 -7.67 0.00 11.54
CA VAL A 22 -7.50 -1.06 10.53
C VAL A 22 -6.06 -1.14 10.05
N THR A 23 -5.41 0.00 9.82
CA THR A 23 -3.99 0.06 9.44
C THR A 23 -3.11 -0.64 10.48
N LEU A 24 -3.23 -0.28 11.75
CA LEU A 24 -2.40 -0.82 12.82
C LEU A 24 -2.67 -2.30 13.08
N VAL A 25 -3.93 -2.72 13.06
CA VAL A 25 -4.30 -4.14 13.24
C VAL A 25 -3.70 -4.98 12.12
N LEU A 26 -3.85 -4.56 10.86
CA LEU A 26 -3.29 -5.29 9.72
C LEU A 26 -1.76 -5.25 9.71
N ALA A 27 -1.15 -4.13 10.11
CA ALA A 27 0.30 -4.02 10.24
C ALA A 27 0.84 -5.01 11.28
N VAL A 28 0.20 -5.12 12.46
CA VAL A 28 0.58 -6.10 13.48
C VAL A 28 0.43 -7.52 12.96
N ILE A 29 -0.69 -7.83 12.30
CA ILE A 29 -0.92 -9.16 11.70
C ILE A 29 0.18 -9.47 10.67
N ALA A 30 0.46 -8.57 9.75
CA ALA A 30 1.49 -8.74 8.72
C ALA A 30 2.90 -8.86 9.33
N PHE A 31 3.20 -8.11 10.39
CA PHE A 31 4.48 -8.19 11.10
C PHE A 31 4.68 -9.58 11.71
N VAL A 32 3.71 -10.08 12.49
CA VAL A 32 3.82 -11.41 13.10
C VAL A 32 3.76 -12.54 12.08
N ALA A 33 3.12 -12.29 10.93
CA ALA A 33 3.01 -13.22 9.81
C ALA A 33 4.15 -13.09 8.79
N SER A 34 5.11 -12.18 8.98
CA SER A 34 6.29 -12.05 8.10
C SER A 34 7.19 -13.29 8.18
N PRO A 35 8.06 -13.57 7.19
CA PRO A 35 8.88 -14.78 7.13
C PRO A 35 9.59 -15.19 8.44
N ASN A 36 10.12 -14.20 9.17
CA ASN A 36 10.84 -14.39 10.43
C ASN A 36 9.95 -14.23 11.68
N GLY A 37 8.65 -13.98 11.49
CA GLY A 37 7.66 -13.81 12.55
C GLY A 37 7.08 -15.14 13.03
N PRO A 38 6.46 -15.17 14.21
CA PRO A 38 5.93 -16.39 14.83
C PRO A 38 4.79 -17.06 14.03
N LEU A 39 4.11 -16.32 13.14
CA LEU A 39 3.04 -16.82 12.27
C LEU A 39 3.47 -16.89 10.78
N GLY A 40 4.75 -16.68 10.48
CA GLY A 40 5.29 -16.64 9.12
C GLY A 40 5.47 -17.99 8.43
N THR A 41 4.84 -19.06 8.91
CA THR A 41 5.10 -20.43 8.43
C THR A 41 4.80 -20.63 6.95
N PHE A 42 3.88 -19.84 6.39
CA PHE A 42 3.58 -19.87 4.95
C PHE A 42 4.61 -19.14 4.09
N TRP A 43 5.40 -18.24 4.69
CA TRP A 43 6.52 -17.53 4.08
C TRP A 43 7.87 -18.05 4.59
N ARG A 44 7.98 -19.33 4.94
CA ARG A 44 9.23 -19.87 5.53
C ARG A 44 10.44 -19.43 4.69
N PRO A 45 11.45 -18.79 5.31
CA PRO A 45 12.65 -18.38 4.59
C PRO A 45 13.31 -19.57 3.91
N SER A 46 13.75 -19.38 2.66
CA SER A 46 14.55 -20.38 1.98
C SER A 46 15.88 -20.57 2.72
N ALA A 47 16.35 -21.82 2.80
CA ALA A 47 17.64 -22.14 3.43
C ALA A 47 18.84 -21.54 2.68
N GLU A 48 18.63 -21.10 1.44
CA GLU A 48 19.63 -20.44 0.59
C GLU A 48 19.87 -18.98 0.99
N VAL A 49 18.92 -18.35 1.71
CA VAL A 49 19.04 -16.95 2.14
C VAL A 49 19.89 -16.90 3.42
N PRO A 50 21.05 -16.22 3.41
CA PRO A 50 21.87 -16.08 4.60
C PRO A 50 21.13 -15.34 5.71
N ALA A 51 21.34 -15.78 6.95
CA ALA A 51 20.82 -15.05 8.10
C ALA A 51 21.50 -13.67 8.21
N PRO A 52 20.74 -12.59 8.46
CA PRO A 52 21.31 -11.26 8.60
C PRO A 52 22.20 -11.16 9.84
N ALA A 53 23.34 -10.46 9.73
CA ALA A 53 24.34 -10.32 10.77
C ALA A 53 24.59 -8.84 11.16
N GLY A 54 24.93 -8.62 12.43
CA GLY A 54 25.28 -7.30 12.95
C GLY A 54 24.20 -6.26 12.70
N VAL A 55 24.56 -5.16 12.02
CA VAL A 55 23.65 -4.04 11.73
C VAL A 55 22.55 -4.38 10.72
N GLN A 56 22.69 -5.46 9.95
CA GLN A 56 21.69 -5.84 8.94
C GLN A 56 20.33 -6.16 9.60
N LEU A 57 20.35 -6.85 10.74
CA LEU A 57 19.13 -7.27 11.44
C LEU A 57 18.25 -6.07 11.86
N PRO A 58 18.74 -5.07 12.62
CA PRO A 58 17.90 -3.93 12.98
C PRO A 58 17.45 -3.11 11.76
N LEU A 59 18.27 -3.00 10.71
CA LEU A 59 17.87 -2.30 9.48
C LEU A 59 16.73 -3.02 8.75
N LEU A 60 16.78 -4.34 8.63
CA LEU A 60 15.71 -5.15 8.03
C LEU A 60 14.43 -5.13 8.88
N ILE A 61 14.55 -5.10 10.21
CA ILE A 61 13.39 -4.94 11.10
C ILE A 61 12.73 -3.56 10.87
N LEU A 62 13.52 -2.49 10.79
CA LEU A 62 13.00 -1.15 10.55
C LEU A 62 12.32 -1.04 9.18
N LEU A 63 12.92 -1.64 8.15
CA LEU A 63 12.33 -1.73 6.82
C LEU A 63 10.99 -2.48 6.86
N ASN A 64 10.97 -3.67 7.46
CA ASN A 64 9.74 -4.46 7.59
C ASN A 64 8.63 -3.70 8.34
N ILE A 65 8.96 -2.95 9.40
CA ILE A 65 8.00 -2.09 10.10
C ILE A 65 7.38 -1.06 9.14
N ALA A 66 8.18 -0.41 8.30
CA ALA A 66 7.68 0.52 7.30
C ALA A 66 6.77 -0.18 6.28
N GLU A 67 7.16 -1.36 5.80
CA GLU A 67 6.39 -2.14 4.83
C GLU A 67 5.04 -2.59 5.36
N VAL A 68 4.99 -3.16 6.58
CA VAL A 68 3.74 -3.67 7.16
C VAL A 68 2.77 -2.57 7.54
N ILE A 69 3.28 -1.40 7.98
CA ILE A 69 2.46 -0.20 8.22
C ILE A 69 1.88 0.30 6.90
N THR A 70 2.71 0.38 5.85
CA THR A 70 2.28 0.82 4.52
C THR A 70 1.28 -0.17 3.92
N PHE A 71 1.49 -1.48 4.14
CA PHE A 71 0.55 -2.53 3.79
C PHE A 71 -0.81 -2.34 4.46
N GLY A 72 -0.82 -2.18 5.79
CA GLY A 72 -2.04 -1.91 6.55
C GLY A 72 -2.76 -0.65 6.05
N LEU A 73 -2.01 0.40 5.72
CA LEU A 73 -2.56 1.63 5.16
C LEU A 73 -3.16 1.40 3.77
N GLY A 74 -2.47 0.65 2.90
CA GLY A 74 -2.95 0.30 1.57
C GLY A 74 -4.26 -0.47 1.61
N VAL A 75 -4.37 -1.49 2.48
CA VAL A 75 -5.62 -2.23 2.66
C VAL A 75 -6.71 -1.36 3.27
N SER A 76 -6.40 -0.54 4.28
CA SER A 76 -7.35 0.41 4.86
C SER A 76 -7.89 1.39 3.83
N PHE A 77 -7.02 1.92 2.97
CA PHE A 77 -7.38 2.75 1.82
C PHE A 77 -8.27 1.99 0.82
N LEU A 78 -7.98 0.71 0.54
CA LEU A 78 -8.81 -0.14 -0.32
C LEU A 78 -10.17 -0.55 0.29
N ILE A 79 -10.38 -0.34 1.59
CA ILE A 79 -11.68 -0.59 2.23
C ILE A 79 -12.50 0.70 2.25
N PHE A 80 -11.87 1.83 2.59
CA PHE A 80 -12.58 3.07 2.91
C PHE A 80 -12.36 4.22 1.93
N GLY A 81 -11.35 4.14 1.06
CA GLY A 81 -10.88 5.26 0.25
C GLY A 81 -11.66 5.52 -1.02
N TYR A 82 -12.30 4.50 -1.61
CA TYR A 82 -12.98 4.66 -2.90
C TYR A 82 -14.05 5.76 -2.91
N PRO A 83 -14.95 5.88 -1.92
CA PRO A 83 -15.94 6.96 -1.90
C PRO A 83 -15.30 8.35 -1.89
N LEU A 84 -14.19 8.52 -1.18
CA LEU A 84 -13.45 9.80 -1.09
C LEU A 84 -12.77 10.14 -2.42
N VAL A 85 -12.10 9.16 -3.04
CA VAL A 85 -11.48 9.33 -4.36
C VAL A 85 -12.56 9.68 -5.38
N ARG A 86 -13.69 8.97 -5.37
CA ARG A 86 -14.79 9.18 -6.30
C ARG A 86 -15.48 10.54 -6.15
N SER A 87 -15.62 11.06 -4.93
CA SER A 87 -16.25 12.36 -4.69
C SER A 87 -15.34 13.54 -5.02
N THR A 88 -14.02 13.33 -5.00
CA THR A 88 -13.03 14.41 -5.10
C THR A 88 -12.44 14.54 -6.50
N LEU A 89 -12.29 13.44 -7.23
CA LEU A 89 -11.66 13.46 -8.54
C LEU A 89 -12.65 13.85 -9.65
N PRO A 90 -12.38 14.90 -10.45
CA PRO A 90 -13.20 15.26 -11.61
C PRO A 90 -12.88 14.38 -12.84
N ALA A 91 -12.73 13.07 -12.64
CA ALA A 91 -12.37 12.09 -13.67
C ALA A 91 -13.54 11.16 -14.02
N SER A 92 -13.41 10.45 -15.14
CA SER A 92 -14.34 9.38 -15.50
C SER A 92 -14.36 8.28 -14.43
N LYS A 93 -15.46 7.52 -14.34
CA LYS A 93 -15.59 6.42 -13.37
C LYS A 93 -14.45 5.40 -13.51
N GLY A 94 -14.08 5.05 -14.75
CA GLY A 94 -13.00 4.10 -15.03
C GLY A 94 -11.63 4.62 -14.59
N LEU A 95 -11.28 5.86 -14.93
CA LEU A 95 -9.99 6.44 -14.53
C LEU A 95 -9.90 6.63 -13.02
N THR A 96 -10.98 7.06 -12.37
CA THR A 96 -11.07 7.16 -10.90
C THR A 96 -10.81 5.81 -10.24
N PHE A 97 -11.42 4.74 -10.75
CA PHE A 97 -11.23 3.39 -10.23
C PHE A 97 -9.80 2.88 -10.47
N ALA A 98 -9.21 3.16 -11.64
CA ALA A 98 -7.83 2.82 -11.94
C ALA A 98 -6.83 3.53 -11.00
N VAL A 99 -7.03 4.83 -10.75
CA VAL A 99 -6.24 5.62 -9.77
C VAL A 99 -6.38 5.05 -8.37
N TYR A 100 -7.60 4.73 -7.96
CA TYR A 100 -7.88 4.12 -6.67
C TYR A 100 -7.12 2.79 -6.48
N LEU A 101 -7.21 1.88 -7.45
CA LEU A 101 -6.46 0.61 -7.38
C LEU A 101 -4.94 0.85 -7.41
N SER A 102 -4.47 1.81 -8.21
CA SER A 102 -3.04 2.14 -8.31
C SER A 102 -2.48 2.60 -6.98
N ILE A 103 -3.16 3.53 -6.28
CA ILE A 103 -2.73 4.00 -4.95
C ILE A 103 -2.74 2.86 -3.94
N GLY A 104 -3.83 2.08 -3.91
CA GLY A 104 -3.93 0.94 -2.99
C GLY A 104 -2.81 -0.08 -3.21
N TRP A 105 -2.50 -0.43 -4.46
CA TRP A 105 -1.42 -1.36 -4.80
C TRP A 105 -0.04 -0.80 -4.47
N LEU A 106 0.25 0.45 -4.82
CA LEU A 106 1.50 1.14 -4.48
C LEU A 106 1.78 1.16 -2.97
N LEU A 107 0.75 1.12 -2.13
CA LEU A 107 0.88 1.02 -0.67
C LEU A 107 0.95 -0.43 -0.18
N ALA A 108 0.14 -1.32 -0.73
CA ALA A 108 -0.03 -2.67 -0.21
C ALA A 108 1.05 -3.67 -0.65
N ASN A 109 1.67 -3.46 -1.81
CA ASN A 109 2.48 -4.50 -2.45
C ASN A 109 3.79 -4.85 -1.71
N TRP A 110 4.36 -3.96 -0.90
CA TRP A 110 5.73 -4.09 -0.36
C TRP A 110 5.91 -5.32 0.53
N TRP A 111 5.07 -5.49 1.56
CA TRP A 111 5.16 -6.63 2.47
C TRP A 111 5.10 -7.99 1.76
N PRO A 112 4.11 -8.27 0.87
CA PRO A 112 4.07 -9.55 0.17
C PRO A 112 5.20 -9.70 -0.86
N HIS A 113 5.67 -8.61 -1.47
CA HIS A 113 6.82 -8.63 -2.39
C HIS A 113 8.08 -9.13 -1.68
N ASP A 114 8.48 -8.47 -0.60
CA ASP A 114 9.71 -8.79 0.13
C ASP A 114 9.58 -10.14 0.86
N SER A 115 8.39 -10.49 1.35
CA SER A 115 8.14 -11.80 1.93
C SER A 115 8.30 -12.94 0.90
N LEU A 116 7.86 -12.71 -0.34
CA LEU A 116 8.03 -13.67 -1.43
C LEU A 116 9.50 -13.83 -1.81
N HIS A 117 10.28 -12.75 -1.86
CA HIS A 117 11.73 -12.82 -2.08
C HIS A 117 12.42 -13.72 -1.05
N VAL A 118 12.13 -13.50 0.24
CA VAL A 118 12.70 -14.30 1.33
C VAL A 118 12.28 -15.78 1.26
N ALA A 119 11.01 -16.04 0.94
CA ALA A 119 10.50 -17.41 0.81
C ALA A 119 11.04 -18.13 -0.43
N ASN A 120 11.23 -17.41 -1.54
CA ASN A 120 11.73 -17.97 -2.81
C ASN A 120 13.23 -18.28 -2.76
N GLY A 121 14.03 -17.46 -2.07
CA GLY A 121 15.48 -17.61 -2.08
C GLY A 121 16.09 -17.31 -3.45
N LEU A 122 16.98 -18.17 -3.93
CA LEU A 122 17.77 -17.92 -5.15
C LEU A 122 17.20 -18.63 -6.39
N GLU A 123 15.98 -19.19 -6.32
CA GLU A 123 15.34 -19.83 -7.48
C GLU A 123 14.98 -18.78 -8.53
N LEU A 124 15.73 -18.78 -9.64
CA LEU A 124 15.71 -17.70 -10.62
C LEU A 124 14.36 -17.54 -11.31
N ASN A 125 13.64 -18.61 -11.62
CA ASN A 125 12.35 -18.48 -12.33
C ASN A 125 11.30 -17.83 -11.43
N GLY A 126 11.29 -18.18 -10.15
CA GLY A 126 10.45 -17.60 -9.12
C GLY A 126 10.81 -16.13 -8.87
N LEU A 127 12.10 -15.79 -8.83
CA LEU A 127 12.54 -14.38 -8.80
C LEU A 127 12.00 -13.62 -10.01
N ILE A 128 12.17 -14.13 -11.24
CA ILE A 128 11.63 -13.48 -12.45
C ILE A 128 10.11 -13.30 -12.34
N ALA A 129 9.38 -14.30 -11.84
CA ALA A 129 7.94 -14.20 -11.65
C ALA A 129 7.57 -13.10 -10.64
N ILE A 130 8.26 -13.04 -9.49
CA ILE A 130 8.08 -11.99 -8.48
C ILE A 130 8.35 -10.62 -9.10
N GLU A 131 9.50 -10.46 -9.77
CA GLU A 131 9.88 -9.20 -10.42
C GLU A 131 8.80 -8.71 -11.39
N TYR A 132 8.31 -9.59 -12.27
CA TYR A 132 7.29 -9.21 -13.26
C TYR A 132 5.93 -8.89 -12.62
N VAL A 133 5.50 -9.67 -11.63
CA VAL A 133 4.21 -9.44 -10.97
C VAL A 133 4.20 -8.12 -10.22
N PHE A 134 5.27 -7.80 -9.49
CA PHE A 134 5.31 -6.61 -8.66
C PHE A 134 5.79 -5.38 -9.43
N HIS A 135 6.93 -5.43 -10.12
CA HIS A 135 7.49 -4.23 -10.75
C HIS A 135 6.67 -3.75 -11.94
N ILE A 136 6.23 -4.64 -12.83
CA ILE A 136 5.46 -4.20 -14.01
C ILE A 136 4.12 -3.61 -13.58
N THR A 137 3.46 -4.17 -12.57
CA THR A 137 2.20 -3.61 -12.07
C THR A 137 2.41 -2.26 -11.37
N LEU A 138 3.54 -2.06 -10.69
CA LEU A 138 3.93 -0.75 -10.15
C LEU A 138 4.21 0.28 -11.25
N MET A 139 4.88 -0.11 -12.34
CA MET A 139 5.09 0.75 -13.50
C MET A 139 3.74 1.17 -14.12
N ILE A 140 2.82 0.23 -14.29
CA ILE A 140 1.46 0.50 -14.79
C ILE A 140 0.72 1.46 -13.85
N ALA A 141 0.78 1.23 -12.54
CA ALA A 141 0.19 2.13 -11.54
C ALA A 141 0.76 3.56 -11.66
N GLY A 142 2.08 3.68 -11.82
CA GLY A 142 2.76 4.95 -12.06
C GLY A 142 2.28 5.66 -13.34
N VAL A 143 2.14 4.93 -14.45
CA VAL A 143 1.62 5.47 -15.72
C VAL A 143 0.18 5.96 -15.56
N ILE A 144 -0.67 5.20 -14.87
CA ILE A 144 -2.06 5.60 -14.61
C ILE A 144 -2.12 6.90 -13.80
N LEU A 145 -1.31 7.01 -12.73
CA LEU A 145 -1.26 8.21 -11.91
C LEU A 145 -0.72 9.42 -12.67
N ALA A 146 0.33 9.24 -13.48
CA ALA A 146 0.88 10.28 -14.33
C ALA A 146 -0.15 10.77 -15.36
N TYR A 147 -0.84 9.84 -16.03
CA TYR A 147 -1.92 10.17 -16.97
C TYR A 147 -3.06 10.92 -16.29
N PHE A 148 -3.50 10.44 -15.12
CA PHE A 148 -4.54 11.10 -14.32
C PHE A 148 -4.14 12.55 -13.97
N PHE A 149 -2.90 12.76 -13.52
CA PHE A 149 -2.40 14.09 -13.19
C PHE A 149 -2.38 15.02 -14.41
N MET A 150 -1.93 14.53 -15.57
CA MET A 150 -1.96 15.29 -16.82
C MET A 150 -3.38 15.63 -17.28
N ALA A 151 -4.34 14.71 -17.11
CA ALA A 151 -5.74 14.95 -17.43
C ALA A 151 -6.34 16.06 -16.54
N LEU A 152 -6.00 16.06 -15.25
CA LEU A 152 -6.42 17.08 -14.30
C LEU A 152 -5.89 18.47 -14.68
N LEU A 153 -4.59 18.57 -15.00
CA LEU A 153 -3.97 19.84 -15.42
C LEU A 153 -4.60 20.41 -16.69
N ARG A 154 -4.91 19.56 -17.68
CA ARG A 154 -5.58 19.98 -18.91
C ARG A 154 -6.98 20.52 -18.64
N GLN A 155 -7.74 19.89 -17.75
CA GLN A 155 -9.07 20.34 -17.39
C GLN A 155 -9.04 21.72 -16.71
N GLN A 156 -8.11 21.94 -15.78
CA GLN A 156 -7.93 23.23 -15.11
C GLN A 156 -7.57 24.33 -16.11
N ALA A 157 -6.63 24.07 -17.03
CA ALA A 157 -6.23 25.04 -18.05
C ALA A 157 -7.37 25.44 -19.00
N MET A 158 -8.33 24.54 -19.27
CA MET A 158 -9.53 24.87 -20.05
C MET A 158 -10.55 25.68 -19.25
N GLN A 159 -10.63 25.50 -17.92
CA GLN A 159 -11.56 26.24 -17.06
C GLN A 159 -11.09 27.66 -16.74
N SER A 160 -9.78 27.94 -16.85
CA SER A 160 -9.20 29.26 -16.63
C SER A 160 -9.18 30.17 -17.87
N ARG A 161 -9.70 29.69 -19.02
CA ARG A 161 -9.83 30.45 -20.27
C ARG A 161 -11.29 30.86 -20.46
#